data_AF-A0A0J7KI43-F1
#
_entry.id   AF-A0A0J7KI43-F1
#
_cell.length_a   1.000
_cell.length_b   1.000
_cell.length_c   1.000
_cell.angle_alpha   90.00
_cell.angle_beta   90.00
_cell.angle_gamma   90.00
#
_symmetry.space_group_name_H-M   'P 1'
#
loop_
_entity.id
_entity.type
_entity.pdbx_description
1 polymer ?
#
loop_
_entity_poly.entity_id
_entity_poly.type
_entity_poly.pdbx_seq_one_letter_code
_entity_poly.pdbx_strand_id
1 'polypeptide(L)' 'MYDQYSYKSAHEGEVYAVKWSPSDRILATGGADRKVKLWNITK' A
#
# COMPACT_ATOMS: atom_id res chain seq x y z
N MET A 1 10.71 21.99 11.12
CA MET A 1 11.39 20.93 10.36
C MET A 1 10.37 19.84 10.13
N TYR A 2 9.94 19.63 8.89
CA TYR A 2 9.04 18.52 8.54
C TYR A 2 9.82 17.56 7.67
N ASP A 3 9.89 16.31 8.09
CA ASP A 3 10.52 15.24 7.32
C ASP A 3 9.87 15.14 5.94
N GLN A 4 10.69 15.08 4.90
CA GLN A 4 10.22 14.93 3.53
C GLN A 4 9.79 13.49 3.26
N TYR A 5 8.55 13.14 3.57
CA TYR A 5 7.98 11.89 3.12
C TYR A 5 7.59 12.00 1.63
N SER A 6 8.23 11.20 0.78
CA SER A 6 7.76 11.01 -0.60
C SER A 6 6.61 10.02 -0.60
N TYR A 7 5.45 10.43 -1.14
CA TYR A 7 4.33 9.53 -1.37
C TYR A 7 4.34 9.11 -2.84
N LYS A 8 4.16 7.81 -3.09
CA LYS A 8 3.96 7.26 -4.42
C LYS A 8 2.52 6.80 -4.54
N SER A 9 1.87 7.10 -5.66
CA SER A 9 0.52 6.62 -5.88
C SER A 9 0.48 5.10 -5.86
N ALA A 10 -0.32 4.53 -4.96
CA ALA A 10 -0.46 3.10 -4.81
C ALA A 10 -1.34 2.51 -5.91
N HIS A 11 -2.42 3.18 -6.31
CA HIS A 11 -3.40 2.71 -7.29
C HIS A 11 -3.80 3.85 -8.25
N GLU A 12 -4.33 3.50 -9.43
CA GLU A 12 -4.99 4.47 -10.31
C GLU A 12 -6.41 4.73 -9.79
N GLY A 13 -6.54 5.69 -8.87
CA GLY A 13 -7.80 6.02 -8.19
C GLY A 13 -7.77 5.67 -6.70
N GLU A 14 -8.93 5.69 -6.05
CA GLU A 14 -9.05 5.52 -4.60
C GLU A 14 -8.59 4.12 -4.14
N VAL A 15 -7.99 4.08 -2.96
CA VAL A 15 -7.73 2.82 -2.25
C VAL A 15 -8.91 2.57 -1.32
N TYR A 16 -9.61 1.45 -1.50
CA TYR A 16 -10.80 1.11 -0.72
C TYR A 16 -10.50 0.18 0.45
N ALA A 17 -9.39 -0.56 0.41
CA ALA A 17 -9.04 -1.53 1.43
C ALA A 17 -7.53 -1.64 1.66
N VAL A 18 -7.16 -1.87 2.93
CA VAL A 18 -5.80 -2.16 3.37
C VAL A 18 -5.81 -3.25 4.43
N LYS A 19 -4.92 -4.24 4.30
CA LYS A 19 -4.72 -5.30 5.30
C LYS A 19 -3.25 -5.71 5.39
N TRP A 20 -2.74 -5.76 6.62
CA TRP A 20 -1.48 -6.41 6.92
C TRP A 20 -1.64 -7.92 6.96
N SER A 21 -0.63 -8.64 6.47
CA SER A 21 -0.49 -10.05 6.80
C SER A 21 -0.27 -10.20 8.32
N PRO A 22 -0.91 -11.18 8.99
CA PRO A 22 -0.73 -11.40 10.42
C PRO A 22 0.62 -12.05 10.78
N SER A 23 1.28 -12.70 9.82
CA SER A 23 2.53 -13.45 10.03
C SER A 23 3.71 -12.92 9.22
N ASP A 24 3.45 -12.30 8.07
CA ASP A 24 4.49 -11.92 7.11
C ASP A 24 4.62 -10.40 7.01
N ARG A 25 5.77 -9.92 6.53
CA ARG A 25 5.99 -8.49 6.26
C ARG A 25 5.37 -8.06 4.92
N ILE A 26 4.10 -8.43 4.71
CA ILE A 26 3.35 -8.11 3.49
C ILE A 26 2.17 -7.21 3.86
N LEU A 27 1.99 -6.16 3.06
CA LEU A 27 0.79 -5.34 3.06
C LEU A 27 0.00 -5.60 1.77
N ALA A 28 -1.31 -5.79 1.87
CA ALA A 28 -2.22 -5.85 0.73
C ALA A 28 -3.05 -4.58 0.64
N THR A 29 -3.16 -4.02 -0.57
CA THR A 29 -4.04 -2.88 -0.88
C THR A 29 -4.93 -3.20 -2.08
N GLY A 30 -6.17 -2.72 -2.07
CA GLY A 30 -7.11 -2.83 -3.20
C GLY A 30 -7.73 -1.47 -3.55
N GLY A 31 -7.88 -1.17 -4.84
CA GLY A 31 -8.33 0.14 -5.30
C GLY A 31 -9.25 0.15 -6.51
N ALA A 32 -9.68 1.36 -6.89
CA ALA A 32 -10.59 1.64 -8.00
C ALA A 32 -10.06 1.16 -9.36
N ASP A 33 -8.74 1.00 -9.49
CA ASP A 33 -8.07 0.42 -10.65
C ASP A 33 -8.34 -1.08 -10.86
N ARG A 34 -9.17 -1.69 -10.00
CA ARG A 34 -9.55 -3.11 -10.01
C ARG A 34 -8.35 -4.03 -9.81
N LYS A 35 -7.30 -3.56 -9.14
CA LYS A 35 -6.11 -4.35 -8.81
C LYS A 35 -5.98 -4.53 -7.30
N VAL A 36 -5.39 -5.65 -6.92
CA VAL A 36 -4.83 -5.89 -5.59
C VAL A 36 -3.31 -5.83 -5.73
N LYS A 37 -2.64 -5.03 -4.90
CA LYS A 37 -1.18 -4.92 -4.85
C LYS A 37 -0.67 -5.46 -3.53
N LEU A 38 0.41 -6.25 -3.61
CA LEU A 38 1.14 -6.77 -2.46
C LEU A 38 2.46 -6.03 -2.34
N TRP A 39 2.74 -5.51 -1.15
CA TRP A 39 3.94 -4.76 -0.85
C TRP A 39 4.77 -5.56 0.14
N ASN A 40 5.97 -5.95 -0.27
CA ASN A 40 6.94 -6.52 0.66
C ASN A 40 7.62 -5.38 1.42
N ILE A 41 7.42 -5.35 2.72
CA ILE A 41 7.94 -4.30 3.60
C ILE A 41 9.24 -4.82 4.23
N THR A 42 10.26 -4.93 3.38
CA THR A 42 11.65 -5.10 3.80
C THR A 42 12.31 -3.74 3.97
N LYS A 43 13.26 -3.66 4.91
CA LYS A 43 14.04 -2.45 5.19
C LYS A 43 15.06 -2.17 4.09
#